data_AF-A0AAW2XI09-F1
#
_entry.id   AF-A0AAW2XI09-F1
#
_cell.length_a   1.000
_cell.length_b   1.000
_cell.length_c   1.000
_cell.angle_alpha   90.00
_cell.angle_beta   90.00
_cell.angle_gamma   90.00
#
_symmetry.space_group_name_H-M   'P 1'
#
loop_
_entity.id
_entity.type
_entity.pdbx_description
1 polymer ?
#
loop_
_entity_poly.entity_id
_entity_poly.type
_entity_poly.pdbx_seq_one_letter_code
_entity_poly.pdbx_strand_id
1 'polypeptide(L)'
;MTSLWRAAMAQAGPEEYDGVEFWGIPERAGWLTKQGEYIKTWRRRWFVLKQGKLFWFKESTVTRASIPRGVIPVANMPHRQGRRGCA
;
A
#
# COMPACT_ATOMS: atom_id res chain seq x y z
N MET A 1 10.40 2.20 22.61
CA MET A 1 8.97 1.95 22.30
C MET A 1 8.85 1.64 20.82
N THR A 2 9.07 0.38 20.43
CA THR A 2 8.81 -0.10 19.07
C THR A 2 7.32 -0.07 18.83
N SER A 3 6.88 0.82 17.96
CA SER A 3 5.46 0.89 17.64
C SER A 3 4.98 -0.42 17.00
N LEU A 4 3.77 -0.85 17.37
CA LEU A 4 3.08 -2.01 16.79
C LEU A 4 2.96 -1.92 15.25
N TRP A 5 3.02 -0.72 14.67
CA TRP A 5 3.05 -0.57 13.20
C TRP A 5 4.36 -1.04 12.57
N ARG A 6 5.46 -1.10 13.32
CA ARG A 6 6.75 -1.60 12.83
C ARG A 6 6.76 -3.11 12.65
N ALA A 7 6.02 -3.86 13.47
CA ALA A 7 5.95 -5.31 13.36
C ALA A 7 5.11 -5.76 12.14
N ALA A 8 4.06 -4.99 11.79
CA ALA A 8 3.21 -5.30 10.63
C ALA A 8 3.77 -4.80 9.29
N MET A 9 4.80 -3.93 9.31
CA MET A 9 5.36 -3.27 8.12
C MET A 9 6.90 -3.34 8.10
N ALA A 10 7.50 -4.26 8.88
CA ALA A 10 8.92 -4.53 8.88
C ALA A 10 9.30 -5.14 7.52
N GLN A 11 9.63 -4.26 6.57
CA GLN A 11 10.42 -4.53 5.39
C GLN A 11 10.06 -5.86 4.73
N ALA A 12 8.93 -5.89 4.02
CA ALA A 12 8.65 -6.93 3.04
C ALA A 12 9.85 -7.01 2.08
N GLY A 13 10.69 -8.02 2.29
CA GLY A 13 11.80 -8.31 1.41
C GLY A 13 11.29 -8.61 -0.01
N PRO A 14 12.18 -8.58 -1.02
CA PRO A 14 11.92 -9.05 -2.39
C PRO A 14 11.05 -10.29 -2.52
N GLU A 15 11.14 -11.20 -1.54
CA GLU A 15 10.54 -12.53 -1.61
C GLU A 15 9.06 -12.61 -1.14
N GLU A 16 8.49 -11.56 -0.52
CA GLU A 16 7.08 -11.65 -0.03
C GLU A 16 6.02 -11.26 -1.09
N TYR A 17 6.48 -10.79 -2.25
CA TYR A 17 5.63 -10.37 -3.38
C TYR A 17 5.85 -11.20 -4.66
N ASP A 18 6.57 -12.31 -4.55
CA ASP A 18 7.19 -13.08 -5.63
C ASP A 18 6.23 -13.69 -6.68
N GLY A 19 4.92 -13.58 -6.48
CA GLY A 19 3.89 -14.02 -7.45
C GLY A 19 3.05 -12.90 -8.08
N VAL A 20 3.22 -11.64 -7.68
CA VAL A 20 2.32 -10.54 -8.09
C VAL A 20 2.99 -9.67 -9.14
N GLU A 21 2.65 -9.87 -10.41
CA GLU A 21 3.20 -9.07 -11.51
C GLU A 21 2.61 -7.65 -11.56
N PHE A 22 2.99 -6.77 -10.63
CA PHE A 22 2.46 -5.41 -10.55
C PHE A 22 2.76 -4.53 -11.79
N TRP A 23 3.68 -4.94 -12.66
CA TRP A 23 4.01 -4.28 -13.94
C TRP A 23 3.07 -4.65 -15.09
N GLY A 24 2.23 -5.69 -14.92
CA GLY A 24 1.21 -6.07 -15.91
C GLY A 24 -0.01 -5.16 -15.88
N ILE A 25 -1.08 -5.52 -16.60
CA ILE A 25 -2.34 -4.77 -16.60
C ILE A 25 -2.89 -4.70 -15.16
N PRO A 26 -2.93 -3.50 -14.53
CA PRO A 26 -3.39 -3.37 -13.17
C PRO A 26 -4.92 -3.32 -13.14
N GLU A 27 -5.55 -3.85 -12.09
CA GLU A 27 -7.01 -3.73 -11.92
C GLU A 27 -7.40 -2.25 -11.80
N ARG A 28 -6.62 -1.51 -11.00
CA ARG A 28 -6.70 -0.05 -10.86
C ARG A 28 -5.31 0.49 -10.63
N ALA A 29 -4.99 1.59 -11.29
CA ALA A 29 -3.78 2.35 -11.01
C ALA A 29 -4.10 3.84 -11.04
N GLY A 30 -3.43 4.61 -10.19
CA GLY A 30 -3.72 6.03 -10.10
C GLY A 30 -2.88 6.76 -9.06
N TRP A 31 -2.93 8.08 -9.15
CA TRP A 31 -2.31 8.95 -8.15
C TRP A 31 -3.21 9.09 -6.93
N LEU A 32 -2.69 8.78 -5.75
CA LEU A 32 -3.36 9.06 -4.49
C LEU A 32 -2.43 9.81 -3.55
N THR A 33 -3.01 10.57 -2.63
CA THR A 33 -2.29 11.20 -1.53
C THR A 33 -2.32 10.29 -0.31
N LYS A 34 -1.15 10.01 0.26
CA LYS A 34 -1.03 9.23 1.49
C LYS A 34 -0.35 10.08 2.56
N GLN A 35 -0.83 9.96 3.79
CA GLN A 35 -0.15 10.52 4.95
C GLN A 35 1.11 9.72 5.29
N GLY A 36 2.22 10.43 5.47
CA GLY A 36 3.46 9.86 5.96
C GLY A 36 3.31 9.31 7.39
N GLU A 37 4.06 8.24 7.67
CA GLU A 37 3.99 7.54 8.95
C GLU A 37 4.66 8.36 10.07
N TYR A 38 5.93 8.70 9.86
CA TYR A 38 6.77 9.47 10.76
C TYR A 38 6.44 10.96 10.71
N ILE A 39 6.54 11.55 9.53
CA ILE A 39 6.21 12.96 9.28
C ILE A 39 4.80 12.98 8.71
N LYS A 40 3.84 13.59 9.42
CA LYS A 40 2.41 13.69 9.06
C LYS A 40 2.13 14.63 7.88
N THR A 41 2.91 14.48 6.81
CA THR A 41 2.75 15.20 5.55
C THR A 41 1.97 14.33 4.57
N TRP A 42 1.10 14.95 3.79
CA TRP A 42 0.41 14.30 2.69
C TRP A 42 1.31 14.32 1.46
N ARG A 43 1.59 13.16 0.88
CA ARG A 43 2.44 13.02 -0.30
C ARG A 43 1.70 12.27 -1.38
N ARG A 44 1.80 12.77 -2.61
CA ARG A 44 1.27 12.12 -3.81
C ARG A 44 2.18 10.95 -4.20
N ARG A 45 1.61 9.77 -4.38
CA ARG A 45 2.29 8.54 -4.80
C ARG A 45 1.44 7.81 -5.84
N TRP A 46 2.10 7.07 -6.73
CA TRP A 46 1.41 6.24 -7.70
C TRP A 46 1.05 4.92 -7.04
N PHE A 47 -0.23 4.56 -7.06
CA PHE A 47 -0.73 3.33 -6.47
C PHE A 47 -1.15 2.35 -7.57
N VAL A 48 -0.86 1.08 -7.33
CA VAL A 48 -1.24 -0.04 -8.20
C VAL A 48 -1.94 -1.08 -7.34
N LEU A 49 -3.19 -1.37 -7.67
CA LEU A 49 -3.97 -2.43 -7.04
C LEU A 49 -3.90 -3.69 -7.90
N LYS A 50 -3.45 -4.79 -7.30
CA LYS A 50 -3.42 -6.10 -7.95
C LYS A 50 -3.58 -7.22 -6.93
N GLN A 51 -4.46 -8.18 -7.21
CA GLN A 51 -4.64 -9.39 -6.38
C GLN A 51 -4.86 -9.07 -4.89
N GLY A 52 -5.64 -8.04 -4.60
CA GLY A 52 -5.94 -7.62 -3.22
C GLY A 52 -4.75 -7.02 -2.45
N LYS A 53 -3.63 -6.73 -3.14
CA LYS A 53 -2.48 -6.00 -2.59
C LYS A 53 -2.36 -4.65 -3.29
N LEU A 54 -2.14 -3.61 -2.49
CA LEU A 54 -1.97 -2.25 -2.97
C LEU A 54 -0.50 -1.85 -2.87
N PHE A 55 0.16 -1.74 -4.02
CA PHE A 55 1.55 -1.33 -4.16
C PHE A 55 1.62 0.17 -4.41
N TRP A 56 2.69 0.82 -3.93
CA TRP A 56 2.89 2.24 -4.24
C TRP A 56 4.33 2.60 -4.59
N PHE A 57 4.44 3.53 -5.53
CA PHE A 57 5.67 3.96 -6.19
C PHE A 57 5.81 5.48 -6.14
N LYS A 58 7.04 5.95 -6.34
CA LYS A 58 7.33 7.39 -6.42
C LYS A 58 6.83 7.99 -7.73
N GLU A 59 6.91 7.22 -8.81
CA GLU A 59 6.62 7.62 -10.19
C GLU A 59 5.57 6.69 -10.81
N SER A 60 4.91 7.13 -11.88
CA SER A 60 3.88 6.35 -12.57
C SER A 60 4.43 5.28 -13.50
N THR A 61 5.71 5.36 -13.86
CA THR A 61 6.40 4.39 -14.71
C THR A 61 6.79 3.16 -13.89
N VAL A 62 5.88 2.18 -13.84
CA VAL A 62 6.09 0.93 -13.11
C VAL A 62 6.60 -0.13 -14.08
N THR A 63 7.85 -0.53 -13.91
CA THR A 63 8.52 -1.59 -14.67
C THR A 63 8.78 -2.80 -13.78
N ARG A 64 9.16 -3.95 -14.36
CA ARG A 64 9.54 -5.15 -13.59
C ARG A 64 10.68 -4.89 -12.58
N ALA A 65 11.57 -3.95 -12.89
CA ALA A 65 12.68 -3.56 -12.00
C ALA A 65 12.29 -2.49 -10.96
N SER A 66 11.05 -2.00 -10.98
CA SER A 66 10.60 -0.97 -10.05
C SER A 66 10.39 -1.54 -8.66
N ILE A 67 11.08 -0.97 -7.67
CA ILE A 67 10.97 -1.41 -6.27
C ILE A 67 9.76 -0.73 -5.63
N PRO A 68 8.72 -1.47 -5.21
CA PRO A 68 7.61 -0.90 -4.47
C PRO A 68 8.13 -0.38 -3.13
N ARG A 69 7.70 0.82 -2.74
CA ARG A 69 8.15 1.43 -1.48
C ARG A 69 7.40 0.90 -0.26
N GLY A 70 6.28 0.26 -0.50
CA GLY A 70 5.51 -0.48 0.48
C GLY A 70 4.33 -1.18 -0.17
N VAL A 71 3.79 -2.16 0.54
CA VAL A 71 2.64 -2.96 0.12
C VAL A 71 1.61 -2.89 1.23
N ILE A 72 0.35 -2.65 0.87
CA ILE A 72 -0.77 -2.61 1.80
C ILE A 72 -1.72 -3.75 1.41
N PRO A 73 -1.84 -4.82 2.22
CA PRO A 73 -2.86 -5.84 2.02
C PRO A 73 -4.26 -5.22 2.19
N VAL A 74 -5.09 -5.29 1.17
CA VAL A 74 -6.44 -4.69 1.20
C VAL A 74 -7.41 -5.54 2.03
N ALA A 75 -7.16 -6.86 2.12
CA ALA A 75 -7.99 -7.79 2.89
C ALA A 75 -8.17 -7.39 4.36
N ASN A 76 -7.14 -6.78 4.97
CA ASN A 76 -7.16 -6.37 6.37
C ASN A 76 -7.38 -4.87 6.56
N MET A 77 -7.84 -4.13 5.53
CA MET A 77 -8.18 -2.73 5.73
C MET A 77 -9.36 -2.62 6.71
N PRO A 78 -9.17 -1.99 7.89
CA PRO A 78 -10.27 -1.73 8.80
C PRO A 78 -11.16 -0.70 8.12
N HIS A 79 -12.21 -1.21 7.51
CA HIS A 79 -13.38 -0.44 7.16
C HIS A 79 -13.87 0.10 8.49
N ARG A 80 -13.85 1.43 8.65
CA ARG A 80 -14.50 2.09 9.77
C ARG A 80 -15.98 1.81 9.58
N GLN A 81 -16.43 0.64 10.03
CA GLN A 81 -17.84 0.33 10.14
C GLN A 81 -18.34 1.38 11.11
N GLY A 82 -19.01 2.38 10.56
CA GLY A 82 -19.57 3.47 11.34
C GLY A 82 -20.31 2.81 12.49
N ARG A 83 -19.97 3.22 13.71
CA ARG A 83 -20.82 2.95 14.86
C ARG A 83 -22.20 3.43 14.44
N ARG A 84 -23.07 2.50 14.04
CA ARG A 84 -24.51 2.75 13.98
C ARG A 84 -24.86 3.05 15.42
N GLY A 85 -24.99 4.34 15.71
CA GLY A 85 -25.39 4.84 17.00
C GLY A 85 -26.79 4.32 17.33
N CYS A 86 -26.97 4.05 18.61
CA CYS A 86 -28.17 4.28 19.41
C CYS A 86 -29.52 4.28 18.69
N ALA A 87 -30.32 3.25 18.94
CA ALA A 87 -31.67 3.36 19.47
C ALA A 87 -32.02 2.01 20.15
#